data_AF-A0A2T9KBJ5-F1
#
_entry.id   AF-A0A2T9KBJ5-F1
#
_cell.length_a   1.000
_cell.length_b   1.000
_cell.length_c   1.000
_cell.angle_alpha   90.00
_cell.angle_beta   90.00
_cell.angle_gamma   90.00
#
_symmetry.space_group_name_H-M   'P 1'
#
loop_
_entity.id
_entity.type
_entity.pdbx_description
1 polymer ?
#
loop_
_entity_poly.entity_id
_entity_poly.type
_entity_poly.pdbx_seq_one_letter_code
_entity_poly.pdbx_strand_id
1 'polypeptide(L)' 'AIRQAHAHLLFLPPYSPDLNPIEQVFAKLKTQLRKADERSIETVWRRIGSLLDLFTAAECANYIRHAGYASI' A
#
# COMPACT_ATOMS: atom_id res chain seq x y z
N ALA A 1 15.01 1.73 18.44
CA ALA A 1 14.66 1.10 17.15
C ALA A 1 14.48 2.13 16.02
N ILE A 2 13.36 2.84 15.91
CA ILE A 2 13.04 3.70 14.73
C ILE A 2 14.11 4.78 14.47
N ARG A 3 14.42 5.62 15.47
CA ARG A 3 15.46 6.66 15.33
C ARG A 3 16.87 6.10 15.13
N GLN A 4 17.15 4.92 15.69
CA GLN A 4 18.44 4.23 15.51
C GLN A 4 18.60 3.70 14.08
N ALA A 5 17.50 3.42 13.39
CA ALA A 5 17.49 3.03 11.98
C ALA A 5 17.52 4.23 11.03
N HIS A 6 17.75 5.46 11.54
CA HIS A 6 17.71 6.70 10.76
C HIS A 6 16.37 6.95 10.04
N ALA A 7 15.27 6.40 10.57
CA ALA A 7 13.93 6.63 10.05
C ALA A 7 13.26 7.83 10.72
N HIS A 8 12.51 8.59 9.93
CA HIS A 8 11.70 9.72 10.40
C HIS A 8 10.24 9.30 10.57
N LEU A 9 9.64 9.72 11.69
CA LEU A 9 8.20 9.54 11.91
C LEU A 9 7.46 10.74 11.33
N LEU A 10 6.58 10.49 10.36
CA LEU A 10 5.69 11.49 9.80
C LEU A 10 4.35 11.45 10.54
N PHE A 11 3.84 12.62 10.94
CA PHE A 11 2.54 12.72 11.59
C PHE A 11 1.42 12.51 10.57
N LEU A 12 0.50 11.61 10.88
CA LEU A 12 -0.74 11.39 10.15
C LEU A 12 -1.90 11.80 11.06
N PRO A 13 -2.69 12.85 10.71
CA PRO A 13 -3.83 13.24 11.51
C PRO A 13 -4.87 12.10 11.62
N PRO A 14 -5.60 11.99 12.75
CA PRO A 14 -6.66 11.00 12.89
C PRO A 14 -7.69 11.10 11.76
N TYR A 15 -8.24 9.95 11.36
CA TYR A 15 -9.30 9.84 10.34
C TYR A 15 -8.97 10.51 8.99
N SER A 16 -7.69 10.57 8.62
CA SER A 16 -7.22 11.16 7.36
C SER A 16 -6.71 10.10 6.38
N PRO A 17 -7.58 9.19 5.88
CA PRO A 17 -7.15 8.11 4.99
C PRO A 17 -6.58 8.63 3.67
N ASP A 18 -7.03 9.80 3.20
CA ASP A 18 -6.55 10.43 1.96
C ASP A 18 -5.06 10.83 2.05
N LEU A 19 -4.56 11.04 3.27
CA LEU A 19 -3.16 11.31 3.56
C LEU A 19 -2.35 10.05 3.83
N ASN A 20 -2.91 8.85 3.68
CA ASN A 20 -2.21 7.60 3.92
C ASN A 20 -1.99 6.84 2.59
N PRO A 21 -0.77 6.82 2.03
CA PRO A 21 -0.53 6.30 0.68
C PRO A 21 -0.84 4.81 0.52
N ILE A 22 -0.84 4.04 1.62
CA ILE A 22 -1.17 2.61 1.56
C ILE A 22 -2.65 2.35 1.26
N GLU A 23 -3.54 3.31 1.52
CA GLU A 23 -4.99 3.11 1.32
C GLU A 23 -5.33 2.84 -0.15
N GLN A 24 -4.70 3.56 -1.08
CA GLN A 24 -4.87 3.34 -2.52
C GLN A 24 -4.33 1.98 -2.98
N VAL A 25 -3.15 1.58 -2.46
CA VAL A 25 -2.56 0.25 -2.71
C VAL A 25 -3.54 -0.83 -2.26
N PHE A 26 -4.04 -0.73 -1.03
CA PHE A 26 -4.95 -1.73 -0.46
C PHE A 26 -6.32 -1.73 -1.15
N ALA A 27 -6.83 -0.59 -1.61
CA ALA A 27 -8.07 -0.54 -2.39
C ALA A 27 -7.94 -1.36 -3.69
N LYS A 28 -6.86 -1.14 -4.46
CA LYS A 28 -6.58 -1.91 -5.69
C LYS A 28 -6.34 -3.40 -5.36
N LEU A 29 -5.50 -3.71 -4.37
CA LEU A 29 -5.18 -5.09 -4.01
C LEU A 29 -6.43 -5.87 -3.56
N LYS A 30 -7.25 -5.30 -2.68
CA LYS A 30 -8.51 -5.92 -2.21
C LYS A 30 -9.45 -6.16 -3.38
N THR A 31 -9.51 -5.25 -4.35
CA THR A 31 -10.34 -5.41 -5.55
C THR A 31 -9.89 -6.62 -6.36
N GLN A 32 -8.59 -6.78 -6.58
CA GLN A 32 -8.05 -7.93 -7.32
C GLN A 32 -8.20 -9.25 -6.55
N LEU A 33 -7.99 -9.25 -5.24
CA LEU A 33 -8.18 -10.44 -4.40
C LEU A 33 -9.64 -10.90 -4.40
N ARG A 34 -10.60 -9.98 -4.29
CA ARG A 34 -12.03 -10.31 -4.38
C ARG A 34 -12.40 -10.91 -5.74
N LYS A 35 -11.76 -10.45 -6.82
CA LYS A 35 -11.93 -11.04 -8.16
C LYS A 35 -11.32 -12.44 -8.27
N ALA A 36 -10.23 -12.71 -7.56
CA ALA A 36 -9.57 -14.01 -7.56
C ALA A 36 -10.35 -15.09 -6.78
N ASP A 37 -11.15 -14.69 -5.78
CA ASP A 37 -12.04 -15.56 -5.01
C ASP A 37 -11.38 -16.81 -4.38
N GLU A 38 -10.14 -16.65 -3.95
CA GLU A 38 -9.36 -17.70 -3.30
C GLU A 38 -10.00 -18.16 -1.98
N ARG A 39 -10.09 -19.48 -1.75
CA ARG A 39 -10.84 -20.07 -0.63
C ARG A 39 -9.97 -20.69 0.47
N SER A 40 -8.65 -20.62 0.36
CA SER A 40 -7.73 -21.06 1.41
C SER A 40 -6.70 -19.99 1.73
N ILE A 41 -6.17 -20.03 2.95
CA ILE A 41 -5.11 -19.11 3.39
C ILE A 41 -3.90 -19.26 2.45
N GLU A 42 -3.46 -20.48 2.19
CA GLU A 42 -2.30 -20.73 1.32
C GLU A 42 -2.48 -20.13 -0.09
N THR A 43 -3.65 -20.31 -0.71
CA THR A 43 -3.88 -19.76 -2.05
C THR A 43 -4.02 -18.25 -2.04
N VAL A 44 -4.64 -17.66 -1.00
CA VAL A 44 -4.67 -16.20 -0.79
C VAL A 44 -3.26 -15.63 -0.70
N TRP A 45 -2.37 -16.23 0.10
CA TRP A 45 -0.99 -15.76 0.26
C TRP A 45 -0.20 -15.80 -1.05
N ARG A 46 -0.26 -16.92 -1.77
CA ARG A 46 0.36 -17.03 -3.11
C ARG A 46 -0.21 -16.01 -4.07
N ARG A 47 -1.53 -15.80 -4.03
CA ARG A 47 -2.22 -14.84 -4.90
C ARG A 47 -1.80 -13.42 -4.61
N ILE A 48 -1.70 -13.02 -3.33
CA ILE A 48 -1.16 -11.70 -2.94
C ILE A 48 0.21 -11.50 -3.57
N GLY A 49 1.12 -12.47 -3.43
CA GLY A 49 2.45 -12.40 -4.04
C GLY A 49 2.39 -12.10 -5.54
N SER A 50 1.61 -12.87 -6.30
CA SER A 50 1.45 -12.64 -7.75
C SER A 50 0.78 -11.31 -8.12
N LEU A 51 -0.11 -10.79 -7.26
CA LEU A 51 -0.80 -9.53 -7.52
C LEU A 51 0.09 -8.31 -7.28
N LEU A 52 1.13 -8.44 -6.44
CA LEU A 52 2.08 -7.36 -6.20
C LEU A 52 2.88 -7.00 -7.47
N ASP A 53 3.04 -7.93 -8.40
CA ASP A 53 3.67 -7.67 -9.71
C ASP A 53 2.88 -6.65 -10.57
N LEU A 54 1.61 -6.40 -10.25
CA LEU A 54 0.76 -5.42 -10.92
C LEU A 54 1.01 -3.97 -10.45
N PHE A 55 1.87 -3.76 -9.46
CA PHE A 55 2.17 -2.45 -8.88
C PHE A 55 3.53 -1.97 -9.33
N THR A 56 3.54 -1.13 -10.36
CA THR A 56 4.80 -0.58 -10.89
C THR A 56 5.41 0.45 -9.95
N ALA A 57 6.73 0.64 -10.03
CA ALA A 57 7.41 1.69 -9.28
C ALA A 57 6.81 3.09 -9.53
N ALA A 58 6.42 3.38 -10.78
CA ALA A 58 5.78 4.65 -11.15
C ALA A 58 4.40 4.81 -10.48
N GLU A 59 3.60 3.75 -10.43
CA GLU A 59 2.31 3.76 -9.74
C GLU A 59 2.47 3.96 -8.24
N CYS A 60 3.42 3.27 -7.60
CA CYS A 60 3.74 3.46 -6.18
C CYS A 60 4.17 4.90 -5.87
N ALA A 61 5.01 5.50 -6.73
CA ALA A 61 5.39 6.90 -6.60
C ALA A 61 4.18 7.85 -6.72
N ASN A 62 3.20 7.51 -7.56
CA ASN A 62 1.98 8.30 -7.69
C ASN A 62 1.11 8.26 -6.43
N TYR A 63 1.02 7.13 -5.73
CA TYR A 63 0.29 7.04 -4.45
C TYR A 63 0.92 7.94 -3.37
N ILE A 64 2.26 7.94 -3.28
CA ILE A 64 3.01 8.79 -2.36
C ILE A 64 2.77 10.27 -2.69
N ARG A 65 2.81 10.64 -3.97
CA ARG A 65 2.52 12.01 -4.43
C ARG A 65 1.09 12.43 -4.12
N HIS A 66 0.12 11.56 -4.37
CA HIS A 66 -1.29 11.82 -4.11
C HIS A 66 -1.54 12.09 -2.62
N ALA A 67 -0.88 11.35 -1.72
CA ALA A 67 -0.98 11.55 -0.28
C ALA A 67 -0.22 12.79 0.24
N GLY A 68 0.39 13.59 -0.65
CA GLY A 68 1.06 14.85 -0.30
C GLY A 68 2.54 14.74 0.08
N TYR A 69 3.17 13.57 -0.08
CA TYR A 69 4.55 13.34 0.38
C TYR A 69 5.64 13.55 -0.69
N ALA A 70 5.29 13.96 -1.91
CA ALA A 70 6.28 14.14 -2.99
C ALA A 70 7.00 15.51 -2.98
N SER A 71 6.74 16.35 -1.97
CA SER A 71 7.31 17.69 -1.83
C SER A 71 8.20 17.84 -0.59
N ILE A 72 8.60 16.72 0.03
CA ILE A 72 9.46 16.68 1.22
C ILE A 72 10.92 16.51 0.80
#